data_AF-A0A4U1IFI5-F1
#
_entry.id   AF-A0A4U1IFI5-F1
#
_cell.length_a   1.000
_cell.length_b   1.000
_cell.length_c   1.000
_cell.angle_alpha   90.00
_cell.angle_beta   90.00
_cell.angle_gamma   90.00
#
_symmetry.space_group_name_H-M   'P 1'
#
loop_
_entity.id
_entity.type
_entity.pdbx_description
1 polymer ?
#
loop_
_entity_poly.entity_id
_entity_poly.type
_entity_poly.pdbx_seq_one_letter_code
_entity_poly.pdbx_strand_id
1 'polypeptide(L)'
;MLPLALASTAYAAAPAQTAWVSTETKAFIAPTRTLTATPLAELAAGTPTHVVVSLKLRNASQLQQLARDVDDRRSARYRKFLTHQQFLANYAPTEAQAQAVAAHLRKHGFINIRVAPNRLLVSADGTASSVKSGFNTPLVHFQRNNRDVYANTAPAEVPAELGDVVLSVLGLQDVTRAHPMLHAGPRTQARTLATGTAKGHSPTEFPALYDVGNTPSAANTTVGIITQGGVSQATQDLNQFTSANNLPAVNVQAIQTGSPSGDYSDDQQGQGEWDLDSQSIVGAAGGAVNQLRFYMADNSASGNTGLTQAFNQAVSDNLAKVINVSLGWCEADAYSDGTMAAEDQIFTTAVAQGQTFSVSSGDEGVYECNNRGYPDGGTYSISWPASSPNVIAVGGTTLYTTASDGYASETVWNEGLDQAGKLWASTGGFSSYEASPSWQAALSVSPAPAGRAVPDISFDAAQSTGALVYNYGQLQQIGGTSLASPIFVGFYARLQSANSNALGFPAASIYGAVPSTPSLVHDVTSGNNGYGGYGYNAGKGWDYPTGWGSVDIAKLGAYVQSHKFAQ
;
A
#
# COMPACT_ATOMS: atom_id res chain seq x y z
N MET A 1 -17.89 -25.88 81.97
CA MET A 1 -17.98 -24.90 80.87
C MET A 1 -16.76 -25.10 79.97
N LEU A 2 -16.93 -25.75 78.82
CA LEU A 2 -15.88 -25.89 77.80
C LEU A 2 -15.98 -24.70 76.83
N PRO A 3 -14.87 -24.05 76.42
CA PRO A 3 -14.94 -22.96 75.48
C PRO A 3 -15.07 -23.48 74.05
N LEU A 4 -16.05 -22.92 73.32
CA LEU A 4 -16.29 -23.17 71.91
C LEU A 4 -15.27 -22.36 71.09
N ALA A 5 -14.36 -23.03 70.38
CA ALA A 5 -13.47 -22.39 69.43
C ALA A 5 -14.20 -22.19 68.09
N LEU A 6 -14.47 -20.94 67.71
CA LEU A 6 -14.94 -20.57 66.38
C LEU A 6 -13.76 -20.58 65.40
N ALA A 7 -13.74 -21.58 64.52
CA ALA A 7 -12.83 -21.61 63.38
C ALA A 7 -13.37 -20.68 62.27
N SER A 8 -12.70 -19.55 62.05
CA SER A 8 -12.95 -18.67 60.91
C SER A 8 -12.28 -19.25 59.67
N THR A 9 -13.06 -19.88 58.80
CA THR A 9 -12.61 -20.28 57.46
C THR A 9 -12.53 -19.06 56.56
N ALA A 10 -11.30 -18.60 56.28
CA ALA A 10 -11.06 -17.62 55.22
C ALA A 10 -11.30 -18.29 53.86
N TYR A 11 -12.38 -17.89 53.17
CA TYR A 11 -12.57 -18.24 51.77
C TYR A 11 -11.56 -17.43 50.95
N ALA A 12 -10.54 -18.10 50.43
CA ALA A 12 -9.71 -17.53 49.36
C ALA A 12 -10.63 -17.35 48.14
N ALA A 13 -10.87 -16.10 47.74
CA ALA A 13 -11.56 -15.82 46.49
C ALA A 13 -10.76 -16.46 45.34
N ALA A 14 -11.41 -17.30 44.53
CA ALA A 14 -10.81 -17.79 43.30
C ALA A 14 -10.39 -16.57 42.44
N PRO A 15 -9.21 -16.59 41.81
CA PRO A 15 -8.80 -15.48 40.94
C PRO A 15 -9.89 -15.28 39.88
N ALA A 16 -10.35 -14.04 39.72
CA ALA A 16 -11.31 -13.70 38.69
C ALA A 16 -10.75 -14.14 37.33
N GLN A 17 -11.48 -14.99 36.62
CA GLN A 17 -11.10 -15.46 35.29
C GLN A 17 -11.06 -14.27 34.34
N THR A 18 -9.93 -14.03 33.67
CA THR A 18 -9.81 -12.96 32.66
C THR A 18 -10.86 -13.19 31.57
N ALA A 19 -11.72 -12.21 31.35
CA ALA A 19 -12.61 -12.20 30.20
C ALA A 19 -11.83 -11.72 28.97
N TRP A 20 -11.85 -12.50 27.90
CA TRP A 20 -11.16 -12.21 26.65
C TRP A 20 -12.14 -11.74 25.59
N VAL A 21 -11.69 -10.85 24.71
CA VAL A 21 -12.45 -10.36 23.56
C VAL A 21 -11.58 -10.41 22.32
N SER A 22 -12.16 -10.87 21.20
CA SER A 22 -11.46 -10.99 19.94
C SER A 22 -11.12 -9.62 19.34
N THR A 23 -10.00 -9.57 18.63
CA THR A 23 -9.55 -8.43 17.82
C THR A 23 -9.87 -8.68 16.33
N GLU A 24 -9.49 -7.77 15.44
CA GLU A 24 -9.61 -7.97 13.98
C GLU A 24 -8.61 -9.01 13.43
N THR A 25 -7.63 -9.45 14.22
CA THR A 25 -6.70 -10.52 13.81
C THR A 25 -7.34 -11.88 13.99
N LYS A 26 -7.66 -12.54 12.87
CA LYS A 26 -8.38 -13.82 12.83
C LYS A 26 -7.40 -14.98 12.84
N ALA A 27 -7.93 -16.18 13.08
CA ALA A 27 -7.17 -17.40 12.86
C ALA A 27 -6.74 -17.50 11.40
N PHE A 28 -5.49 -17.89 11.16
CA PHE A 28 -5.05 -18.24 9.82
C PHE A 28 -5.77 -19.50 9.35
N ILE A 29 -6.42 -19.39 8.19
CA ILE A 29 -7.04 -20.52 7.51
C ILE A 29 -6.18 -20.84 6.30
N ALA A 30 -5.54 -22.00 6.32
CA ALA A 30 -4.82 -22.50 5.16
C ALA A 30 -5.76 -22.54 3.93
N PRO A 31 -5.39 -21.97 2.78
CA PRO A 31 -6.16 -22.15 1.56
C PRO A 31 -6.31 -23.66 1.30
N THR A 32 -7.51 -24.09 0.90
CA THR A 32 -7.86 -25.51 0.68
C THR A 32 -7.06 -26.23 -0.41
N ARG A 33 -5.96 -25.66 -0.91
CA ARG A 33 -5.26 -26.10 -2.12
C ARG A 33 -3.81 -26.58 -1.96
N THR A 34 -3.17 -26.55 -0.79
CA THR A 34 -1.79 -27.09 -0.67
C THR A 34 -1.37 -27.62 0.69
N LEU A 35 -2.29 -27.72 1.66
CA LEU A 35 -1.95 -28.18 3.00
C LEU A 35 -2.82 -29.38 3.38
N THR A 36 -2.31 -30.59 3.14
CA THR A 36 -2.58 -31.71 4.05
C THR A 36 -1.87 -31.41 5.36
N ALA A 37 -2.45 -30.54 6.18
CA ALA A 37 -1.88 -30.15 7.47
C ALA A 37 -2.60 -30.87 8.59
N THR A 38 -2.03 -31.97 9.06
CA THR A 38 -2.04 -32.27 10.49
C THR A 38 -1.21 -31.16 11.16
N PRO A 39 -1.64 -30.53 12.28
CA PRO A 39 -0.80 -29.57 13.01
C PRO A 39 0.56 -30.21 13.29
N LEU A 40 1.65 -29.64 12.76
CA LEU A 40 2.98 -30.24 12.87
C LEU A 40 3.50 -30.17 14.32
N ALA A 41 3.46 -28.97 14.92
CA ALA A 41 3.65 -28.68 16.34
C ALA A 41 3.39 -27.19 16.61
N GLU A 42 3.01 -26.84 17.84
CA GLU A 42 3.10 -25.45 18.32
C GLU A 42 4.56 -24.98 18.29
N LEU A 43 4.79 -23.71 17.97
CA LEU A 43 6.13 -23.12 18.00
C LEU A 43 6.76 -23.33 19.38
N ALA A 44 8.08 -23.56 19.42
CA ALA A 44 8.80 -23.63 20.68
C ALA A 44 8.59 -22.34 21.48
N ALA A 45 8.32 -22.48 22.78
CA ALA A 45 7.94 -21.35 23.64
C ALA A 45 8.92 -20.17 23.61
N GLY A 46 10.21 -20.43 23.39
CA GLY A 46 11.27 -19.43 23.31
C GLY A 46 11.56 -18.87 21.91
N THR A 47 10.82 -19.29 20.87
CA THR A 47 11.00 -18.76 19.51
C THR A 47 10.75 -17.25 19.52
N PRO A 48 11.73 -16.42 19.10
CA PRO A 48 11.56 -14.97 19.04
C PRO A 48 10.41 -14.56 18.11
N THR A 49 9.69 -13.52 18.50
CA THR A 49 8.57 -12.95 17.74
C THR A 49 8.61 -11.43 17.85
N HIS A 50 8.12 -10.74 16.82
CA HIS A 50 7.85 -9.30 16.86
C HIS A 50 6.36 -9.07 16.65
N VAL A 51 5.75 -8.24 17.49
CA VAL A 51 4.33 -7.88 17.37
C VAL A 51 4.15 -6.39 17.21
N VAL A 52 3.14 -6.01 16.44
CA VAL A 52 2.65 -4.64 16.35
C VAL A 52 1.17 -4.63 16.70
N VAL A 53 0.83 -4.03 17.83
CA VAL A 53 -0.56 -3.87 18.26
C VAL A 53 -1.09 -2.56 17.69
N SER A 54 -2.08 -2.65 16.81
CA SER A 54 -2.79 -1.50 16.27
C SER A 54 -3.90 -1.09 17.22
N LEU A 55 -3.99 0.20 17.54
CA LEU A 55 -4.96 0.76 18.46
C LEU A 55 -6.10 1.45 17.70
N LYS A 56 -7.32 1.35 18.24
CA LYS A 56 -8.51 1.98 17.68
C LYS A 56 -8.40 3.50 17.73
N LEU A 57 -8.66 4.16 16.60
CA LEU A 57 -8.92 5.59 16.56
C LEU A 57 -10.04 5.99 17.54
N ARG A 58 -9.84 7.08 18.27
CA ARG A 58 -10.94 7.79 18.92
C ARG A 58 -11.72 8.56 17.86
N ASN A 59 -13.04 8.62 18.01
CA ASN A 59 -13.91 9.35 17.08
C ASN A 59 -13.72 8.93 15.61
N ALA A 60 -13.50 7.63 15.35
CA ALA A 60 -13.17 7.10 14.02
C ALA A 60 -14.16 7.56 12.93
N SER A 61 -15.47 7.51 13.20
CA SER A 61 -16.50 7.97 12.25
C SER A 61 -16.39 9.45 11.92
N GLN A 62 -15.97 10.29 12.89
CA GLN A 62 -15.73 11.71 12.66
C GLN A 62 -14.46 11.95 11.84
N LEU A 63 -13.42 11.12 12.01
CA LEU A 63 -12.22 11.20 11.17
C LEU A 63 -12.53 10.76 9.73
N GLN A 64 -13.28 9.67 9.55
CA GLN A 64 -13.74 9.21 8.23
C GLN A 64 -14.64 10.24 7.54
N GLN A 65 -15.50 10.94 8.29
CA GLN A 65 -16.26 12.06 7.74
C GLN A 65 -15.33 13.23 7.38
N LEU A 66 -14.36 13.55 8.24
CA LEU A 66 -13.41 14.61 7.97
C LEU A 66 -12.56 14.32 6.72
N ALA A 67 -12.07 13.10 6.56
CA ALA A 67 -11.32 12.66 5.38
C ALA A 67 -12.12 12.89 4.09
N ARG A 68 -13.43 12.67 4.12
CA ARG A 68 -14.32 13.02 3.00
C ARG A 68 -14.53 14.53 2.85
N ASP A 69 -14.74 15.22 3.96
CA ASP A 69 -15.06 16.65 3.98
C ASP A 69 -13.88 17.54 3.55
N VAL A 70 -12.63 17.13 3.79
CA VAL A 70 -11.46 17.91 3.38
C VAL A 70 -11.27 17.93 1.87
N ASP A 71 -11.81 16.93 1.16
CA ASP A 71 -11.80 16.82 -0.31
C ASP A 71 -13.16 17.17 -0.96
N ASP A 72 -14.25 17.28 -0.19
CA ASP A 72 -15.54 17.73 -0.71
C ASP A 72 -15.60 19.25 -0.85
N ARG A 73 -15.61 19.72 -2.11
CA ARG A 73 -15.74 21.13 -2.51
C ARG A 73 -16.94 21.88 -1.92
N ARG A 74 -17.98 21.16 -1.50
CA ARG A 74 -19.21 21.72 -0.91
C ARG A 74 -19.11 21.85 0.62
N SER A 75 -18.12 21.19 1.23
CA SER A 75 -17.91 21.23 2.67
C SER A 75 -17.26 22.54 3.12
N ALA A 76 -17.65 23.01 4.31
CA ALA A 76 -16.98 24.11 4.98
C ALA A 76 -15.58 23.73 5.53
N ARG A 77 -15.24 22.43 5.52
CA ARG A 77 -13.95 21.87 5.95
C ARG A 77 -12.99 21.56 4.81
N TYR A 78 -13.39 21.86 3.58
CA TYR A 78 -12.56 21.75 2.39
C TYR A 78 -11.18 22.43 2.57
N ARG A 79 -10.08 21.73 2.23
CA ARG A 79 -8.66 22.06 2.53
C ARG A 79 -8.26 22.27 3.98
N LYS A 80 -9.14 22.05 4.95
CA LYS A 80 -8.80 22.20 6.37
C LYS A 80 -8.23 20.90 6.90
N PHE A 81 -7.07 20.54 6.34
CA PHE A 81 -6.32 19.34 6.71
C PHE A 81 -5.86 19.41 8.17
N LEU A 82 -5.79 18.25 8.80
CA LEU A 82 -5.29 18.13 10.16
C LEU A 82 -3.78 18.35 10.22
N THR A 83 -3.34 19.09 11.24
CA THR A 83 -1.96 18.96 11.71
C THR A 83 -1.79 17.70 12.56
N HIS A 84 -0.56 17.24 12.72
CA HIS A 84 -0.24 16.12 13.61
C HIS A 84 -0.78 16.36 15.04
N GLN A 85 -0.63 17.57 15.60
CA GLN A 85 -1.14 17.88 16.94
C GLN A 85 -2.67 17.85 17.02
N GLN A 86 -3.38 18.31 15.98
CA GLN A 86 -4.84 18.23 15.94
C GLN A 86 -5.32 16.77 15.86
N PHE A 87 -4.61 15.92 15.11
CA PHE A 87 -4.85 14.49 15.12
C PHE A 87 -4.65 13.87 16.51
N LEU A 88 -3.52 14.16 17.15
CA LEU A 88 -3.21 13.66 18.49
C LEU A 88 -4.27 14.04 19.53
N ALA A 89 -4.79 15.26 19.46
CA ALA A 89 -5.77 15.77 20.41
C ALA A 89 -7.15 15.11 20.25
N ASN A 90 -7.59 14.88 19.01
CA ASN A 90 -9.00 14.57 18.74
C ASN A 90 -9.25 13.11 18.31
N TYR A 91 -8.28 12.46 17.69
CA TYR A 91 -8.50 11.19 16.98
C TYR A 91 -7.52 10.07 17.38
N ALA A 92 -6.28 10.41 17.71
CA ALA A 92 -5.33 9.41 18.19
C ALA A 92 -5.82 8.77 19.51
N PRO A 93 -5.48 7.49 19.77
CA PRO A 93 -5.57 6.91 21.10
C PRO A 93 -4.98 7.85 22.16
N THR A 94 -5.54 7.85 23.37
CA THR A 94 -4.94 8.63 24.47
C THR A 94 -3.61 8.02 24.90
N GLU A 95 -2.77 8.82 25.55
CA GLU A 95 -1.54 8.32 26.14
C GLU A 95 -1.81 7.20 27.16
N ALA A 96 -2.86 7.35 27.99
CA ALA A 96 -3.27 6.32 28.94
C ALA A 96 -3.65 4.99 28.26
N GLN A 97 -4.40 5.05 27.16
CA GLN A 97 -4.77 3.87 26.36
C GLN A 97 -3.53 3.17 25.77
N ALA A 98 -2.63 3.94 25.15
CA ALA A 98 -1.39 3.38 24.61
C ALA A 98 -0.49 2.78 25.71
N GLN A 99 -0.40 3.42 26.86
CA GLN A 99 0.36 2.91 28.00
C GLN A 99 -0.29 1.69 28.65
N ALA A 100 -1.62 1.57 28.65
CA ALA A 100 -2.32 0.37 29.11
C ALA A 100 -1.96 -0.85 28.25
N VAL A 101 -1.93 -0.69 26.92
CA VAL A 101 -1.46 -1.74 26.01
C VAL A 101 0.03 -2.05 26.22
N ALA A 102 0.88 -1.02 26.37
CA ALA A 102 2.29 -1.23 26.69
C ALA A 102 2.48 -1.97 28.03
N ALA A 103 1.67 -1.69 29.05
CA ALA A 103 1.72 -2.39 30.33
C ALA A 103 1.26 -3.84 30.21
N HIS A 104 0.23 -4.12 29.40
CA HIS A 104 -0.19 -5.48 29.06
C HIS A 104 0.95 -6.26 28.40
N LEU A 105 1.60 -5.69 27.40
CA LEU A 105 2.77 -6.30 26.75
C LEU A 105 3.88 -6.61 27.78
N ARG A 106 4.26 -5.65 28.64
CA ARG A 106 5.28 -5.89 29.69
C ARG A 106 4.89 -7.04 30.63
N LYS A 107 3.63 -7.09 31.06
CA LYS A 107 3.09 -8.12 31.96
C LYS A 107 3.24 -9.53 31.37
N HIS A 108 3.17 -9.65 30.04
CA HIS A 108 3.27 -10.91 29.30
C HIS A 108 4.69 -11.21 28.76
N GLY A 109 5.71 -10.49 29.26
CA GLY A 109 7.11 -10.77 28.98
C GLY A 109 7.63 -10.18 27.67
N PHE A 110 6.85 -9.31 27.01
CA PHE A 110 7.36 -8.54 25.88
C PHE A 110 8.33 -7.44 26.38
N ILE A 111 9.33 -7.16 25.56
CA ILE A 111 10.39 -6.17 25.78
C ILE A 111 10.49 -5.22 24.58
N ASN A 112 11.39 -4.22 24.66
CA ASN A 112 11.60 -3.22 23.60
C ASN A 112 10.30 -2.54 23.14
N ILE A 113 9.37 -2.34 24.07
CA ILE A 113 8.04 -1.82 23.78
C ILE A 113 8.13 -0.34 23.40
N ARG A 114 7.60 0.00 22.22
CA ARG A 114 7.60 1.35 21.67
C ARG A 114 6.17 1.75 21.30
N VAL A 115 5.79 2.95 21.70
CA VAL A 115 4.55 3.59 21.25
C VAL A 115 4.92 4.55 20.12
N ALA A 116 4.28 4.41 18.97
CA ALA A 116 4.51 5.31 17.83
C ALA A 116 4.12 6.75 18.18
N PRO A 117 4.72 7.79 17.56
CA PRO A 117 4.46 9.19 17.94
C PRO A 117 2.98 9.60 17.78
N ASN A 118 2.30 9.07 16.76
CA ASN A 118 0.86 9.25 16.53
C ASN A 118 -0.04 8.34 17.42
N ARG A 119 0.57 7.49 18.25
CA ARG A 119 -0.03 6.52 19.18
C ARG A 119 -0.95 5.47 18.56
N LEU A 120 -0.93 5.31 17.23
CA LEU A 120 -1.73 4.26 16.56
C LEU A 120 -1.14 2.86 16.74
N LEU A 121 0.18 2.75 16.92
CA LEU A 121 0.86 1.47 17.01
C LEU A 121 1.63 1.36 18.33
N VAL A 122 1.60 0.16 18.93
CA VAL A 122 2.50 -0.26 20.01
C VAL A 122 3.25 -1.51 19.56
N SER A 123 4.54 -1.39 19.27
CA SER A 123 5.38 -2.51 18.83
C SER A 123 6.18 -3.10 19.99
N ALA A 124 6.46 -4.40 19.95
CA ALA A 124 7.27 -5.06 20.97
C ALA A 124 7.91 -6.37 20.48
N ASP A 125 9.01 -6.75 21.12
CA ASP A 125 9.67 -8.03 20.91
C ASP A 125 9.28 -9.00 22.03
N GLY A 126 9.10 -10.27 21.72
CA GLY A 126 8.75 -11.30 22.69
C GLY A 126 9.05 -12.68 22.16
N THR A 127 8.36 -13.69 22.70
CA THR A 127 8.45 -15.06 22.21
C THR A 127 7.07 -15.65 21.90
N ALA A 128 7.03 -16.83 21.28
CA ALA A 128 5.79 -17.57 21.06
C ALA A 128 4.98 -17.77 22.36
N SER A 129 5.63 -17.95 23.53
CA SER A 129 4.92 -18.01 24.82
C SER A 129 4.38 -16.65 25.31
N SER A 130 5.08 -15.55 25.02
CA SER A 130 4.56 -14.19 25.24
C SER A 130 3.30 -13.95 24.41
N VAL A 131 3.32 -14.32 23.12
CA VAL A 131 2.15 -14.25 22.23
C VAL A 131 0.99 -15.08 22.78
N LYS A 132 1.24 -16.35 23.12
CA LYS A 132 0.21 -17.23 23.65
C LYS A 132 -0.44 -16.71 24.93
N SER A 133 0.36 -16.24 25.88
CA SER A 133 -0.17 -15.75 27.15
C SER A 133 -0.80 -14.35 27.04
N GLY A 134 -0.25 -13.48 26.17
CA GLY A 134 -0.69 -12.09 26.03
C GLY A 134 -1.87 -11.91 25.09
N PHE A 135 -2.06 -12.80 24.12
CA PHE A 135 -3.10 -12.66 23.08
C PHE A 135 -4.03 -13.86 22.96
N ASN A 136 -3.96 -14.80 23.91
CA ASN A 136 -4.77 -16.02 23.97
C ASN A 136 -4.78 -16.85 22.67
N THR A 137 -3.68 -16.83 21.91
CA THR A 137 -3.57 -17.59 20.66
C THR A 137 -2.21 -18.29 20.52
N PRO A 138 -2.17 -19.58 20.16
CA PRO A 138 -0.91 -20.26 19.86
C PRO A 138 -0.41 -19.90 18.46
N LEU A 139 0.91 -19.96 18.27
CA LEU A 139 1.54 -19.96 16.95
C LEU A 139 1.91 -21.40 16.57
N VAL A 140 1.63 -21.79 15.34
CA VAL A 140 1.81 -23.16 14.84
C VAL A 140 2.62 -23.16 13.55
N HIS A 141 3.47 -24.17 13.37
CA HIS A 141 4.25 -24.37 12.13
C HIS A 141 3.38 -24.87 10.97
N PHE A 142 3.67 -24.37 9.78
CA PHE A 142 3.14 -24.80 8.49
C PHE A 142 4.26 -24.90 7.46
N GLN A 143 4.03 -25.64 6.38
CA GLN A 143 4.93 -25.71 5.23
C GLN A 143 4.27 -25.06 4.02
N ARG A 144 4.83 -23.97 3.48
CA ARG A 144 4.30 -23.30 2.28
C ARG A 144 5.40 -23.11 1.25
N ASN A 145 5.27 -23.75 0.08
CA ASN A 145 6.24 -23.66 -1.02
C ASN A 145 7.69 -23.95 -0.54
N ASN A 146 7.86 -25.03 0.24
CA ASN A 146 9.12 -25.44 0.89
C ASN A 146 9.69 -24.44 1.92
N ARG A 147 8.91 -23.44 2.35
CA ARG A 147 9.26 -22.57 3.48
C ARG A 147 8.60 -23.11 4.75
N ASP A 148 9.38 -23.21 5.81
CA ASP A 148 8.87 -23.34 7.18
C ASP A 148 8.37 -21.96 7.62
N VAL A 149 7.07 -21.89 7.88
CA VAL A 149 6.36 -20.66 8.21
C VAL A 149 5.48 -20.91 9.43
N TYR A 150 5.04 -19.86 10.09
CA TYR A 150 4.12 -19.96 11.22
C TYR A 150 2.91 -19.07 11.05
N ALA A 151 1.82 -19.44 11.72
CA ALA A 151 0.66 -18.60 11.87
C ALA A 151 -0.13 -18.91 13.15
N ASN A 152 -0.95 -17.97 13.58
CA ASN A 152 -1.91 -18.18 14.66
C ASN A 152 -3.11 -19.02 14.20
N THR A 153 -3.51 -20.01 15.02
CA THR A 153 -4.63 -20.92 14.69
C THR A 153 -5.93 -20.59 15.42
N ALA A 154 -5.91 -19.61 16.31
CA ALA A 154 -7.09 -18.99 16.91
C ALA A 154 -7.07 -17.48 16.63
N PRO A 155 -8.22 -16.78 16.67
CA PRO A 155 -8.23 -15.32 16.66
C PRO A 155 -7.36 -14.77 17.80
N ALA A 156 -6.67 -13.66 17.56
CA ALA A 156 -5.98 -12.97 18.64
C ALA A 156 -7.00 -12.23 19.51
N GLU A 157 -6.88 -12.39 20.82
CA GLU A 157 -7.77 -11.79 21.81
C GLU A 157 -7.00 -10.89 22.78
N VAL A 158 -7.70 -9.99 23.44
CA VAL A 158 -7.14 -9.18 24.53
C VAL A 158 -8.06 -9.23 25.75
N PRO A 159 -7.59 -8.91 26.96
CA PRO A 159 -8.47 -8.73 28.11
C PRO A 159 -9.57 -7.72 27.80
N ALA A 160 -10.78 -7.95 28.32
CA ALA A 160 -11.95 -7.10 28.04
C ALA A 160 -11.70 -5.60 28.32
N GLU A 161 -10.86 -5.27 29.31
CA GLU A 161 -10.46 -3.87 29.58
C GLU A 161 -9.71 -3.17 28.44
N LEU A 162 -9.12 -3.93 27.51
CA LEU A 162 -8.42 -3.43 26.32
C LEU A 162 -9.27 -3.56 25.05
N GLY A 163 -10.46 -4.16 25.12
CA GLY A 163 -11.32 -4.43 23.97
C GLY A 163 -11.71 -3.18 23.18
N ASP A 164 -11.93 -2.07 23.87
CA ASP A 164 -12.25 -0.77 23.25
C ASP A 164 -11.01 0.02 22.80
N VAL A 165 -9.81 -0.52 23.03
CA VAL A 165 -8.53 0.14 22.75
C VAL A 165 -7.77 -0.56 21.62
N VAL A 166 -7.70 -1.89 21.63
CA VAL A 166 -6.95 -2.67 20.64
C VAL A 166 -7.84 -2.96 19.43
N LEU A 167 -7.33 -2.68 18.24
CA LEU A 167 -7.96 -2.99 16.96
C LEU A 167 -7.50 -4.35 16.44
N SER A 168 -6.20 -4.54 16.27
CA SER A 168 -5.60 -5.78 15.76
C SER A 168 -4.21 -6.02 16.36
N VAL A 169 -3.75 -7.28 16.28
CA VAL A 169 -2.44 -7.72 16.73
C VAL A 169 -1.70 -8.33 15.56
N LEU A 170 -0.77 -7.58 14.98
CA LEU A 170 -0.03 -7.98 13.80
C LEU A 170 1.26 -8.72 14.18
N GLY A 171 1.84 -9.43 13.21
CA GLY A 171 3.08 -10.20 13.38
C GLY A 171 2.85 -11.63 13.89
N LEU A 172 1.60 -12.11 13.85
CA LEU A 172 1.24 -13.46 14.28
C LEU A 172 1.32 -14.51 13.16
N GLN A 173 1.78 -14.10 11.97
CA GLN A 173 2.02 -14.97 10.84
C GLN A 173 3.18 -14.45 9.99
N ASP A 174 3.89 -15.34 9.30
CA ASP A 174 4.87 -14.99 8.26
C ASP A 174 4.63 -15.74 6.93
N VAL A 175 3.44 -16.34 6.81
CA VAL A 175 2.99 -17.12 5.66
C VAL A 175 2.82 -16.25 4.42
N THR A 176 2.19 -15.09 4.58
CA THR A 176 1.83 -14.14 3.52
C THR A 176 2.61 -12.85 3.74
N ARG A 177 3.24 -12.34 2.68
CA ARG A 177 4.06 -11.14 2.72
C ARG A 177 3.81 -10.30 1.48
N ALA A 178 3.85 -8.98 1.65
CA ALA A 178 3.90 -8.02 0.56
C ALA A 178 5.07 -8.32 -0.37
N HIS A 179 4.93 -7.93 -1.63
CA HIS A 179 5.98 -8.07 -2.62
C HIS A 179 6.05 -6.87 -3.57
N PRO A 180 7.24 -6.59 -4.13
CA PRO A 180 7.40 -5.73 -5.31
C PRO A 180 6.47 -6.14 -6.46
N MET A 181 5.90 -5.16 -7.17
CA MET A 181 4.97 -5.32 -8.31
C MET A 181 5.64 -4.91 -9.62
N LEU A 182 6.85 -5.44 -9.85
CA LEU A 182 7.67 -5.15 -11.03
C LEU A 182 7.81 -6.36 -11.95
N HIS A 183 7.78 -6.11 -13.26
CA HIS A 183 8.14 -7.09 -14.30
C HIS A 183 9.45 -6.67 -14.98
N ALA A 184 10.56 -7.30 -14.58
CA ALA A 184 11.87 -7.04 -15.16
C ALA A 184 12.19 -8.03 -16.28
N GLY A 185 12.81 -7.53 -17.34
CA GLY A 185 13.23 -8.35 -18.48
C GLY A 185 14.40 -7.74 -19.25
N PRO A 186 14.92 -8.44 -20.27
CA PRO A 186 15.90 -7.86 -21.17
C PRO A 186 15.29 -6.66 -21.90
N ARG A 187 16.15 -5.72 -22.32
CA ARG A 187 15.72 -4.59 -23.13
C ARG A 187 15.08 -5.10 -24.42
N THR A 188 13.85 -4.68 -24.67
CA THR A 188 13.12 -5.07 -25.88
C THR A 188 13.57 -4.20 -27.05
N GLN A 189 13.60 -4.78 -28.25
CA GLN A 189 13.76 -3.99 -29.47
C GLN A 189 12.45 -3.27 -29.79
N ALA A 190 12.57 -2.05 -30.31
CA ALA A 190 11.41 -1.30 -30.74
C ALA A 190 10.59 -2.07 -31.77
N ARG A 191 9.27 -2.16 -31.56
CA ARG A 191 8.33 -2.88 -32.42
C ARG A 191 7.23 -1.93 -32.90
N THR A 192 7.20 -1.65 -34.20
CA THR A 192 6.13 -0.84 -34.81
C THR A 192 4.91 -1.71 -35.12
N LEU A 193 3.76 -1.25 -34.65
CA LEU A 193 2.43 -1.84 -34.83
C LEU A 193 1.48 -0.80 -35.43
N ALA A 194 0.28 -1.24 -35.82
CA ALA A 194 -0.77 -0.32 -36.28
C ALA A 194 -1.18 0.71 -35.21
N THR A 195 -1.04 0.37 -33.92
CA THR A 195 -1.37 1.22 -32.78
C THR A 195 -0.22 2.17 -32.37
N GLY A 196 0.95 2.06 -33.01
CA GLY A 196 2.16 2.82 -32.69
C GLY A 196 3.37 1.93 -32.43
N THR A 197 4.44 2.51 -31.88
CA THR A 197 5.70 1.82 -31.59
C THR A 197 5.82 1.50 -30.11
N ALA A 198 5.97 0.22 -29.78
CA ALA A 198 6.34 -0.25 -28.45
C ALA A 198 7.86 -0.28 -28.31
N LYS A 199 8.41 0.37 -27.27
CA LYS A 199 9.85 0.43 -26.95
C LYS A 199 10.00 0.82 -25.48
N GLY A 200 11.16 0.53 -24.88
CA GLY A 200 11.47 1.06 -23.56
C GLY A 200 11.70 2.58 -23.58
N HIS A 201 11.39 3.23 -22.46
CA HIS A 201 11.43 4.69 -22.28
C HIS A 201 12.40 5.12 -21.20
N SER A 202 13.19 6.18 -21.44
CA SER A 202 13.85 6.87 -20.31
C SER A 202 12.77 7.49 -19.40
N PRO A 203 12.90 7.43 -18.08
CA PRO A 203 11.99 8.15 -17.17
C PRO A 203 11.81 9.65 -17.47
N THR A 204 12.80 10.28 -18.11
CA THR A 204 12.74 11.69 -18.53
C THR A 204 11.83 11.95 -19.73
N GLU A 205 11.33 10.90 -20.41
CA GLU A 205 10.38 11.01 -21.52
C GLU A 205 8.92 11.10 -21.04
N PHE A 206 8.61 10.56 -19.85
CA PHE A 206 7.23 10.53 -19.32
C PHE A 206 6.53 11.89 -19.32
N PRO A 207 7.17 13.03 -18.97
CA PRO A 207 6.50 14.33 -19.04
C PRO A 207 5.95 14.69 -20.43
N ALA A 208 6.63 14.29 -21.50
CA ALA A 208 6.15 14.53 -22.86
C ALA A 208 5.06 13.52 -23.26
N LEU A 209 5.19 12.26 -22.82
CA LEU A 209 4.26 11.18 -23.12
C LEU A 209 2.88 11.37 -22.48
N TYR A 210 2.80 12.03 -21.32
CA TYR A 210 1.54 12.28 -20.61
C TYR A 210 1.17 13.78 -20.55
N ASP A 211 1.69 14.55 -21.51
CA ASP A 211 1.44 16.00 -21.69
C ASP A 211 1.49 16.81 -20.39
N VAL A 212 2.68 17.13 -19.86
CA VAL A 212 2.77 18.04 -18.71
C VAL A 212 2.54 19.52 -19.08
N GLY A 213 2.54 19.87 -20.36
CA GLY A 213 2.45 21.25 -20.83
C GLY A 213 3.40 22.20 -20.09
N ASN A 214 2.84 23.24 -19.47
CA ASN A 214 3.57 24.23 -18.67
C ASN A 214 3.57 23.91 -17.16
N THR A 215 3.13 22.72 -16.74
CA THR A 215 3.11 22.35 -15.33
C THR A 215 4.55 22.32 -14.80
N PRO A 216 4.87 23.06 -13.72
CA PRO A 216 6.23 23.15 -13.20
C PRO A 216 6.76 21.77 -12.77
N SER A 217 8.09 21.66 -12.58
CA SER A 217 8.64 20.48 -11.91
C SER A 217 8.15 20.38 -10.45
N ALA A 218 8.36 19.22 -9.83
CA ALA A 218 7.96 18.99 -8.44
C ALA A 218 8.96 19.56 -7.40
N ALA A 219 9.79 20.54 -7.78
CA ALA A 219 10.88 21.06 -6.96
C ALA A 219 10.46 21.62 -5.58
N ASN A 220 9.19 21.94 -5.37
CA ASN A 220 8.65 22.43 -4.09
C ASN A 220 7.84 21.37 -3.31
N THR A 221 7.82 20.13 -3.80
CA THR A 221 7.03 19.03 -3.20
C THR A 221 7.97 17.96 -2.65
N THR A 222 7.79 17.60 -1.38
CA THR A 222 8.44 16.44 -0.77
C THR A 222 7.68 15.18 -1.12
N VAL A 223 8.39 14.16 -1.59
CA VAL A 223 7.84 12.86 -2.00
C VAL A 223 8.37 11.76 -1.08
N GLY A 224 7.52 10.82 -0.71
CA GLY A 224 7.87 9.62 0.03
C GLY A 224 7.86 8.38 -0.85
N ILE A 225 8.70 7.40 -0.53
CA ILE A 225 8.67 6.04 -1.09
C ILE A 225 8.71 5.06 0.07
N ILE A 226 7.79 4.11 0.11
CA ILE A 226 7.83 3.02 1.08
C ILE A 226 8.69 1.90 0.53
N THR A 227 9.67 1.43 1.31
CA THR A 227 10.58 0.35 0.90
C THR A 227 10.60 -0.79 1.90
N GLN A 228 11.04 -1.96 1.46
CA GLN A 228 11.36 -3.12 2.30
C GLN A 228 12.89 -3.21 2.39
N GLY A 229 13.45 -2.87 3.56
CA GLY A 229 14.88 -2.82 3.77
C GLY A 229 15.56 -1.53 3.25
N GLY A 230 16.89 -1.62 3.18
CA GLY A 230 17.79 -0.53 2.83
C GLY A 230 17.72 -0.08 1.37
N VAL A 231 18.24 1.12 1.12
CA VAL A 231 18.23 1.81 -0.19
C VAL A 231 19.61 2.33 -0.58
N SER A 232 20.67 1.71 -0.05
CA SER A 232 22.04 2.21 -0.22
C SER A 232 22.48 2.13 -1.68
N GLN A 233 22.19 1.00 -2.33
CA GLN A 233 22.41 0.82 -3.77
C GLN A 233 21.47 1.70 -4.60
N ALA A 234 20.17 1.71 -4.30
CA ALA A 234 19.21 2.51 -5.06
C ALA A 234 19.52 4.02 -5.04
N THR A 235 20.10 4.52 -3.94
CA THR A 235 20.57 5.90 -3.87
C THR A 235 21.78 6.16 -4.79
N GLN A 236 22.67 5.18 -4.97
CA GLN A 236 23.79 5.29 -5.91
C GLN A 236 23.30 5.27 -7.36
N ASP A 237 22.37 4.38 -7.68
CA ASP A 237 21.78 4.26 -9.01
C ASP A 237 20.93 5.49 -9.36
N LEU A 238 20.21 6.08 -8.39
CA LEU A 238 19.55 7.37 -8.57
C LEU A 238 20.55 8.50 -8.89
N ASN A 239 21.70 8.54 -8.22
CA ASN A 239 22.76 9.53 -8.53
C ASN A 239 23.35 9.32 -9.93
N GLN A 240 23.49 8.06 -10.36
CA GLN A 240 23.89 7.72 -11.72
C GLN A 240 22.83 8.19 -12.73
N PHE A 241 21.55 7.93 -12.46
CA PHE A 241 20.43 8.41 -13.28
C PHE A 241 20.43 9.93 -13.45
N THR A 242 20.53 10.70 -12.36
CA THR A 242 20.55 12.16 -12.44
C THR A 242 21.77 12.66 -13.18
N SER A 243 22.94 12.07 -12.95
CA SER A 243 24.19 12.46 -13.63
C SER A 243 24.13 12.17 -15.13
N ALA A 244 23.66 10.99 -15.53
CA ALA A 244 23.54 10.58 -16.93
C ALA A 244 22.54 11.45 -17.71
N ASN A 245 21.52 12.00 -17.03
CA ASN A 245 20.49 12.85 -17.62
C ASN A 245 20.75 14.36 -17.42
N ASN A 246 21.90 14.76 -16.88
CA ASN A 246 22.24 16.16 -16.57
C ASN A 246 21.20 16.86 -15.65
N LEU A 247 20.65 16.11 -14.70
CA LEU A 247 19.69 16.60 -13.70
C LEU A 247 20.40 16.99 -12.39
N PRO A 248 19.83 17.90 -11.59
CA PRO A 248 20.32 18.17 -10.24
C PRO A 248 20.31 16.91 -9.37
N ALA A 249 21.27 16.82 -8.45
CA ALA A 249 21.26 15.77 -7.44
C ALA A 249 20.00 15.88 -6.55
N VAL A 250 19.42 14.73 -6.20
CA VAL A 250 18.21 14.66 -5.39
C VAL A 250 18.58 14.66 -3.90
N ASN A 251 17.91 15.48 -3.11
CA ASN A 251 18.02 15.45 -1.65
C ASN A 251 17.30 14.21 -1.12
N VAL A 252 18.06 13.16 -0.80
CA VAL A 252 17.55 11.88 -0.30
C VAL A 252 17.64 11.81 1.22
N GLN A 253 16.60 11.29 1.87
CA GLN A 253 16.62 10.89 3.27
C GLN A 253 16.10 9.45 3.42
N ALA A 254 16.94 8.56 3.98
CA ALA A 254 16.53 7.22 4.38
C ALA A 254 16.10 7.21 5.85
N ILE A 255 14.93 6.62 6.14
CA ILE A 255 14.27 6.64 7.45
C ILE A 255 14.02 5.19 7.89
N GLN A 256 14.60 4.80 9.02
CA GLN A 256 14.29 3.54 9.69
C GLN A 256 12.98 3.66 10.45
N THR A 257 11.98 2.86 10.09
CA THR A 257 10.58 3.08 10.54
C THR A 257 10.14 2.18 11.71
N GLY A 258 10.87 1.10 11.97
CA GLY A 258 10.62 0.15 13.04
C GLY A 258 11.61 0.28 14.19
N SER A 259 12.15 -0.86 14.65
CA SER A 259 13.19 -0.85 15.69
C SER A 259 14.49 -0.23 15.14
N PRO A 260 15.19 0.65 15.86
CA PRO A 260 16.56 1.09 15.54
C PRO A 260 17.58 -0.04 15.48
N SER A 261 17.28 -1.19 16.08
CA SER A 261 18.08 -2.42 15.98
C SER A 261 17.53 -3.40 14.95
N GLY A 262 16.56 -2.96 14.12
CA GLY A 262 15.97 -3.75 13.05
C GLY A 262 16.95 -3.97 11.89
N ASP A 263 16.56 -4.82 10.95
CA ASP A 263 17.33 -5.08 9.74
C ASP A 263 16.87 -4.15 8.61
N TYR A 264 17.73 -3.18 8.28
CA TYR A 264 17.57 -2.27 7.15
C TYR A 264 18.71 -2.44 6.16
N SER A 265 19.28 -3.64 6.07
CA SER A 265 20.20 -3.98 5.00
C SER A 265 19.47 -3.95 3.66
N ASP A 266 20.21 -3.65 2.60
CA ASP A 266 19.68 -3.69 1.24
C ASP A 266 19.23 -5.13 0.92
N ASP A 267 17.94 -5.30 0.59
CA ASP A 267 17.51 -6.50 -0.14
C ASP A 267 17.94 -6.34 -1.60
N GLN A 268 18.80 -7.23 -2.07
CA GLN A 268 19.36 -7.20 -3.41
C GLN A 268 18.27 -7.29 -4.50
N GLN A 269 17.19 -8.04 -4.27
CA GLN A 269 16.10 -8.12 -5.23
C GLN A 269 15.19 -6.88 -5.15
N GLY A 270 15.03 -6.33 -3.94
CA GLY A 270 14.28 -5.10 -3.70
C GLY A 270 14.89 -3.86 -4.33
N GLN A 271 16.22 -3.79 -4.52
CA GLN A 271 16.86 -2.58 -5.09
C GLN A 271 16.28 -2.18 -6.45
N GLY A 272 15.98 -3.16 -7.32
CA GLY A 272 15.36 -2.87 -8.62
C GLY A 272 13.98 -2.19 -8.52
N GLU A 273 13.23 -2.43 -7.45
CA GLU A 273 11.96 -1.75 -7.15
C GLU A 273 12.20 -0.30 -6.72
N TRP A 274 13.13 -0.08 -5.78
CA TRP A 274 13.45 1.26 -5.29
C TRP A 274 14.12 2.13 -6.36
N ASP A 275 14.88 1.51 -7.27
CA ASP A 275 15.43 2.12 -8.48
C ASP A 275 14.34 2.55 -9.44
N LEU A 276 13.41 1.63 -9.74
CA LEU A 276 12.25 1.92 -10.59
C LEU A 276 11.44 3.08 -10.03
N ASP A 277 11.10 3.02 -8.74
CA ASP A 277 10.32 4.03 -8.04
C ASP A 277 10.99 5.40 -8.10
N SER A 278 12.23 5.48 -7.63
CA SER A 278 12.93 6.75 -7.45
C SER A 278 13.25 7.43 -8.78
N GLN A 279 13.72 6.67 -9.78
CA GLN A 279 14.08 7.21 -11.09
C GLN A 279 12.84 7.61 -11.89
N SER A 280 11.75 6.81 -11.80
CA SER A 280 10.47 7.12 -12.45
C SER A 280 9.80 8.35 -11.84
N ILE A 281 9.77 8.46 -10.50
CA ILE A 281 9.29 9.67 -9.81
C ILE A 281 10.07 10.90 -10.28
N VAL A 282 11.41 10.85 -10.24
CA VAL A 282 12.24 12.02 -10.57
C VAL A 282 12.11 12.39 -12.04
N GLY A 283 12.07 11.41 -12.94
CA GLY A 283 11.82 11.62 -14.37
C GLY A 283 10.46 12.29 -14.63
N ALA A 284 9.37 11.68 -14.15
CA ALA A 284 8.01 12.20 -14.31
C ALA A 284 7.83 13.58 -13.64
N ALA A 285 8.48 13.81 -12.49
CA ALA A 285 8.50 15.08 -11.77
C ALA A 285 9.21 16.22 -12.51
N GLY A 286 9.86 15.96 -13.66
CA GLY A 286 10.61 16.95 -14.43
C GLY A 286 12.02 17.16 -13.91
N GLY A 287 12.61 16.11 -13.33
CA GLY A 287 14.01 16.07 -12.90
C GLY A 287 14.29 16.72 -11.55
N ALA A 288 13.28 17.16 -10.81
CA ALA A 288 13.46 17.77 -9.49
C ALA A 288 12.27 17.50 -8.56
N VAL A 289 12.60 17.15 -7.31
CA VAL A 289 11.70 17.09 -6.14
C VAL A 289 12.36 17.85 -4.99
N ASN A 290 11.58 18.37 -4.02
CA ASN A 290 12.15 19.10 -2.88
C ASN A 290 13.02 18.19 -1.99
N GLN A 291 12.50 17.00 -1.70
CA GLN A 291 13.19 15.93 -0.98
C GLN A 291 12.52 14.60 -1.34
N LEU A 292 13.32 13.55 -1.47
CA LEU A 292 12.86 12.17 -1.61
C LEU A 292 13.13 11.42 -0.30
N ARG A 293 12.07 10.92 0.33
CA ARG A 293 12.12 10.25 1.64
C ARG A 293 11.84 8.76 1.48
N PHE A 294 12.83 7.92 1.73
CA PHE A 294 12.65 6.46 1.76
C PHE A 294 12.28 6.02 3.17
N TYR A 295 11.05 5.52 3.33
CA TYR A 295 10.53 4.96 4.58
C TYR A 295 10.77 3.45 4.57
N MET A 296 11.88 3.05 5.19
CA MET A 296 12.39 1.68 5.14
C MET A 296 11.69 0.83 6.19
N ALA A 297 10.94 -0.18 5.75
CA ALA A 297 10.42 -1.25 6.58
C ALA A 297 11.55 -2.18 7.02
N ASP A 298 11.45 -2.68 8.25
CA ASP A 298 12.38 -3.64 8.84
C ASP A 298 12.21 -5.03 8.18
N ASN A 299 13.30 -5.58 7.61
CA ASN A 299 13.33 -6.89 6.96
C ASN A 299 13.14 -8.05 7.94
N SER A 300 13.53 -7.86 9.20
CA SER A 300 13.39 -8.87 10.26
C SER A 300 11.99 -8.93 10.86
N ALA A 301 11.11 -7.99 10.46
CA ALA A 301 9.75 -7.91 10.95
C ALA A 301 8.93 -9.16 10.58
N SER A 302 8.10 -9.59 11.53
CA SER A 302 7.19 -10.73 11.36
C SER A 302 6.03 -10.34 10.44
N GLY A 303 5.70 -11.19 9.47
CA GLY A 303 4.64 -10.90 8.49
C GLY A 303 4.86 -9.57 7.75
N ASN A 304 3.86 -8.69 7.82
CA ASN A 304 3.88 -7.36 7.19
C ASN A 304 4.06 -6.21 8.19
N THR A 305 4.45 -6.48 9.46
CA THR A 305 4.46 -5.43 10.49
C THR A 305 5.42 -4.28 10.19
N GLY A 306 6.58 -4.58 9.57
CA GLY A 306 7.54 -3.56 9.17
C GLY A 306 6.95 -2.59 8.14
N LEU A 307 6.12 -3.10 7.22
CA LEU A 307 5.44 -2.30 6.22
C LEU A 307 4.36 -1.41 6.85
N THR A 308 3.54 -1.96 7.75
CA THR A 308 2.58 -1.17 8.54
C THR A 308 3.26 -0.04 9.32
N GLN A 309 4.43 -0.31 9.92
CA GLN A 309 5.23 0.70 10.62
C GLN A 309 5.77 1.77 9.66
N ALA A 310 6.17 1.40 8.44
CA ALA A 310 6.63 2.34 7.42
C ALA A 310 5.51 3.28 6.96
N PHE A 311 4.32 2.76 6.69
CA PHE A 311 3.13 3.58 6.42
C PHE A 311 2.83 4.52 7.58
N ASN A 312 2.82 3.99 8.81
CA ASN A 312 2.53 4.77 10.00
C ASN A 312 3.56 5.88 10.23
N GLN A 313 4.85 5.64 9.97
CA GLN A 313 5.89 6.66 10.14
C GLN A 313 5.74 7.77 9.09
N ALA A 314 5.42 7.44 7.84
CA ALA A 314 5.18 8.43 6.79
C ALA A 314 3.99 9.36 7.11
N VAL A 315 2.92 8.79 7.68
CA VAL A 315 1.74 9.54 8.14
C VAL A 315 2.03 10.31 9.42
N SER A 316 2.75 9.70 10.36
CA SER A 316 3.12 10.37 11.61
C SER A 316 4.02 11.57 11.38
N ASP A 317 4.99 11.47 10.48
CA ASP A 317 5.86 12.57 10.07
C ASP A 317 5.05 13.72 9.46
N ASN A 318 4.08 13.38 8.60
CA ASN A 318 3.27 14.33 7.82
C ASN A 318 4.13 15.36 7.05
N LEU A 319 5.22 14.88 6.43
CA LEU A 319 6.18 15.71 5.67
C LEU A 319 6.11 15.47 4.16
N ALA A 320 5.93 14.22 3.75
CA ALA A 320 5.74 13.88 2.33
C ALA A 320 4.29 14.16 1.93
N LYS A 321 4.11 14.88 0.82
CA LYS A 321 2.78 15.24 0.32
C LYS A 321 2.18 14.12 -0.53
N VAL A 322 3.03 13.40 -1.25
CA VAL A 322 2.68 12.24 -2.08
C VAL A 322 3.62 11.10 -1.71
N ILE A 323 3.10 9.90 -1.51
CA ILE A 323 3.84 8.73 -1.07
C ILE A 323 3.60 7.57 -2.04
N ASN A 324 4.66 7.00 -2.59
CA ASN A 324 4.62 5.84 -3.46
C ASN A 324 4.64 4.52 -2.66
N VAL A 325 3.84 3.55 -3.09
CA VAL A 325 3.82 2.18 -2.59
C VAL A 325 3.73 1.21 -3.77
N SER A 326 4.89 0.77 -4.24
CA SER A 326 5.03 -0.24 -5.31
C SER A 326 5.05 -1.67 -4.75
N LEU A 327 4.18 -1.92 -3.78
CA LEU A 327 4.11 -3.15 -3.01
C LEU A 327 2.66 -3.55 -2.77
N GLY A 328 2.41 -4.86 -2.71
CA GLY A 328 1.13 -5.37 -2.24
C GLY A 328 1.08 -6.89 -2.18
N TRP A 329 -0.10 -7.41 -1.83
CA TRP A 329 -0.42 -8.83 -1.79
C TRP A 329 -1.95 -9.04 -1.74
N CYS A 330 -2.40 -10.29 -1.75
CA CYS A 330 -3.81 -10.66 -1.64
C CYS A 330 -4.57 -9.94 -0.51
N GLU A 331 -5.65 -9.23 -0.86
CA GLU A 331 -6.45 -8.50 0.14
C GLU A 331 -7.12 -9.41 1.19
N ALA A 332 -7.43 -10.67 0.82
CA ALA A 332 -8.03 -11.63 1.75
C ALA A 332 -7.06 -12.03 2.86
N ASP A 333 -5.77 -12.13 2.53
CA ASP A 333 -4.71 -12.43 3.49
C ASP A 333 -4.52 -11.23 4.45
N ALA A 334 -4.47 -10.00 3.90
CA ALA A 334 -4.41 -8.77 4.69
C ALA A 334 -5.62 -8.57 5.62
N TYR A 335 -6.81 -8.94 5.15
CA TYR A 335 -8.03 -8.89 5.94
C TYR A 335 -8.02 -9.93 7.07
N SER A 336 -7.51 -11.14 6.79
CA SER A 336 -7.52 -12.23 7.77
C SER A 336 -6.57 -11.98 8.94
N ASP A 337 -5.35 -11.47 8.69
CA ASP A 337 -4.36 -11.25 9.75
C ASP A 337 -4.54 -9.90 10.50
N GLY A 338 -5.52 -9.10 10.08
CA GLY A 338 -5.85 -7.80 10.68
C GLY A 338 -4.99 -6.64 10.17
N THR A 339 -4.09 -6.87 9.20
CA THR A 339 -3.24 -5.84 8.59
C THR A 339 -4.07 -4.78 7.87
N MET A 340 -5.08 -5.21 7.10
CA MET A 340 -6.00 -4.31 6.39
C MET A 340 -6.64 -3.29 7.33
N ALA A 341 -7.18 -3.75 8.47
CA ALA A 341 -7.81 -2.86 9.45
C ALA A 341 -6.83 -1.86 10.07
N ALA A 342 -5.59 -2.27 10.33
CA ALA A 342 -4.55 -1.40 10.88
C ALA A 342 -4.08 -0.34 9.89
N GLU A 343 -3.85 -0.76 8.64
CA GLU A 343 -3.32 0.09 7.60
C GLU A 343 -4.38 1.06 7.03
N ASP A 344 -5.64 0.64 6.92
CA ASP A 344 -6.69 1.52 6.40
C ASP A 344 -6.96 2.74 7.30
N GLN A 345 -6.86 2.60 8.63
CA GLN A 345 -6.95 3.75 9.54
C GLN A 345 -5.73 4.68 9.46
N ILE A 346 -4.55 4.14 9.08
CA ILE A 346 -3.36 4.93 8.79
C ILE A 346 -3.60 5.74 7.51
N PHE A 347 -4.11 5.12 6.45
CA PHE A 347 -4.43 5.80 5.19
C PHE A 347 -5.58 6.83 5.36
N THR A 348 -6.61 6.52 6.15
CA THR A 348 -7.67 7.48 6.51
C THR A 348 -7.06 8.71 7.21
N THR A 349 -6.08 8.50 8.09
CA THR A 349 -5.36 9.59 8.76
C THR A 349 -4.54 10.41 7.76
N ALA A 350 -3.88 9.75 6.80
CA ALA A 350 -3.14 10.41 5.72
C ALA A 350 -4.04 11.36 4.92
N VAL A 351 -5.21 10.89 4.48
CA VAL A 351 -6.21 11.70 3.75
C VAL A 351 -6.67 12.90 4.59
N ALA A 352 -7.01 12.69 5.86
CA ALA A 352 -7.42 13.78 6.75
C ALA A 352 -6.30 14.82 7.00
N GLN A 353 -5.04 14.44 6.84
CA GLN A 353 -3.86 15.32 6.90
C GLN A 353 -3.45 15.89 5.53
N GLY A 354 -4.16 15.51 4.46
CA GLY A 354 -3.93 15.98 3.10
C GLY A 354 -2.75 15.30 2.40
N GLN A 355 -2.34 14.12 2.83
CA GLN A 355 -1.35 13.30 2.12
C GLN A 355 -2.06 12.41 1.09
N THR A 356 -1.36 12.08 0.01
CA THR A 356 -1.83 11.15 -1.02
C THR A 356 -0.91 9.94 -1.09
N PHE A 357 -1.44 8.76 -0.81
CA PHE A 357 -0.77 7.50 -1.12
C PHE A 357 -1.17 7.06 -2.52
N SER A 358 -0.16 6.74 -3.34
CA SER A 358 -0.29 6.05 -4.63
C SER A 358 0.17 4.62 -4.46
N VAL A 359 -0.66 3.67 -4.87
CA VAL A 359 -0.40 2.25 -4.70
C VAL A 359 -0.56 1.55 -6.04
N SER A 360 0.44 0.76 -6.42
CA SER A 360 0.38 -0.14 -7.58
C SER A 360 -0.78 -1.12 -7.43
N SER A 361 -1.60 -1.31 -8.47
CA SER A 361 -2.80 -2.14 -8.36
C SER A 361 -2.51 -3.64 -8.26
N GLY A 362 -1.35 -4.08 -8.75
CA GLY A 362 -0.89 -5.47 -8.82
C GLY A 362 -0.54 -5.91 -10.24
N ASP A 363 0.22 -6.99 -10.34
CA ASP A 363 0.83 -7.50 -11.57
C ASP A 363 0.28 -8.87 -11.99
N GLU A 364 -0.69 -9.36 -11.24
CA GLU A 364 -1.20 -10.72 -11.29
C GLU A 364 -2.54 -10.84 -12.07
N GLY A 365 -2.94 -9.76 -12.78
CA GLY A 365 -4.25 -9.66 -13.43
C GLY A 365 -5.39 -9.87 -12.43
N VAL A 366 -6.37 -10.68 -12.79
CA VAL A 366 -7.46 -11.04 -11.86
C VAL A 366 -7.11 -12.13 -10.83
N TYR A 367 -5.85 -12.60 -10.78
CA TYR A 367 -5.47 -13.82 -10.04
C TYR A 367 -4.51 -13.56 -8.85
N GLU A 368 -4.52 -12.36 -8.27
CA GLU A 368 -3.69 -11.95 -7.12
C GLU A 368 -3.58 -13.03 -6.03
N CYS A 369 -4.71 -13.55 -5.56
CA CYS A 369 -4.77 -14.48 -4.42
C CYS A 369 -4.47 -15.94 -4.80
N ASN A 370 -4.39 -16.30 -6.09
CA ASN A 370 -4.11 -17.68 -6.50
C ASN A 370 -2.61 -17.89 -6.77
N ASN A 371 -1.87 -18.21 -5.71
CA ASN A 371 -0.41 -18.38 -5.75
C ASN A 371 0.31 -17.22 -6.47
N ARG A 372 -0.21 -16.00 -6.29
CA ARG A 372 0.30 -14.77 -6.92
C ARG A 372 0.32 -14.86 -8.44
N GLY A 373 -0.86 -14.84 -9.07
CA GLY A 373 -1.00 -14.69 -10.52
C GLY A 373 -1.15 -15.97 -11.33
N TYR A 374 -1.30 -17.14 -10.70
CA TYR A 374 -1.60 -18.36 -11.44
C TYR A 374 -3.07 -18.36 -11.90
N PRO A 375 -3.40 -18.70 -13.15
CA PRO A 375 -4.79 -18.69 -13.63
C PRO A 375 -5.75 -19.55 -12.80
N ASP A 376 -6.92 -19.01 -12.46
CA ASP A 376 -7.98 -19.68 -11.66
C ASP A 376 -9.39 -19.55 -12.27
N GLY A 377 -9.48 -19.44 -13.60
CA GLY A 377 -10.75 -19.37 -14.31
C GLY A 377 -11.59 -18.16 -13.89
N GLY A 378 -12.81 -18.38 -13.40
CA GLY A 378 -13.75 -17.32 -13.01
C GLY A 378 -13.56 -16.76 -11.59
N THR A 379 -12.53 -17.19 -10.85
CA THR A 379 -12.25 -16.70 -9.49
C THR A 379 -11.34 -15.48 -9.57
N TYR A 380 -11.87 -14.31 -9.21
CA TYR A 380 -11.14 -13.05 -9.28
C TYR A 380 -10.79 -12.52 -7.89
N SER A 381 -9.64 -11.86 -7.80
CA SER A 381 -9.11 -11.27 -6.58
C SER A 381 -8.26 -10.05 -6.91
N ILE A 382 -8.09 -9.16 -5.93
CA ILE A 382 -7.31 -7.92 -6.08
C ILE A 382 -6.30 -7.78 -4.94
N SER A 383 -5.40 -6.80 -5.10
CA SER A 383 -4.31 -6.55 -4.16
C SER A 383 -4.66 -5.51 -3.08
N TRP A 384 -4.10 -5.70 -1.90
CA TRP A 384 -3.98 -4.73 -0.82
C TRP A 384 -2.52 -4.19 -0.80
N PRO A 385 -2.29 -2.89 -0.58
CA PRO A 385 -3.22 -1.85 -0.14
C PRO A 385 -4.02 -1.14 -1.24
N ALA A 386 -3.90 -1.53 -2.50
CA ALA A 386 -4.61 -0.88 -3.60
C ALA A 386 -6.15 -0.91 -3.44
N SER A 387 -6.70 -1.92 -2.78
CA SER A 387 -8.12 -2.00 -2.49
C SER A 387 -8.64 -1.04 -1.42
N SER A 388 -7.76 -0.34 -0.68
CA SER A 388 -8.18 0.72 0.24
C SER A 388 -8.90 1.86 -0.51
N PRO A 389 -10.01 2.40 0.03
CA PRO A 389 -10.65 3.60 -0.52
C PRO A 389 -9.88 4.89 -0.20
N ASN A 390 -8.83 4.82 0.65
CA ASN A 390 -8.04 5.94 1.13
C ASN A 390 -6.69 6.10 0.40
N VAL A 391 -6.51 5.38 -0.72
CA VAL A 391 -5.34 5.46 -1.60
C VAL A 391 -5.76 5.61 -3.05
N ILE A 392 -4.88 6.14 -3.89
CA ILE A 392 -5.05 6.10 -5.34
C ILE A 392 -4.44 4.79 -5.83
N ALA A 393 -5.28 3.89 -6.34
CA ALA A 393 -4.82 2.67 -6.96
C ALA A 393 -4.47 2.95 -8.43
N VAL A 394 -3.25 2.61 -8.82
CA VAL A 394 -2.72 2.89 -10.15
C VAL A 394 -2.46 1.58 -10.90
N GLY A 395 -3.23 1.36 -11.96
CA GLY A 395 -3.09 0.20 -12.83
C GLY A 395 -2.12 0.41 -13.98
N GLY A 396 -2.07 -0.57 -14.88
CA GLY A 396 -1.06 -0.68 -15.92
C GLY A 396 -1.59 -0.65 -17.35
N THR A 397 -0.89 0.06 -18.21
CA THR A 397 -1.11 0.08 -19.66
C THR A 397 0.11 -0.47 -20.42
N THR A 398 -0.10 -0.84 -21.68
CA THR A 398 0.97 -0.96 -22.66
C THR A 398 0.99 0.34 -23.46
N LEU A 399 2.07 1.11 -23.34
CA LEU A 399 2.21 2.43 -23.98
C LEU A 399 2.80 2.33 -25.39
N TYR A 400 2.18 3.03 -26.35
CA TYR A 400 2.70 3.13 -27.70
C TYR A 400 3.02 4.58 -28.05
N THR A 401 4.13 4.76 -28.78
CA THR A 401 4.60 6.05 -29.26
C THR A 401 4.44 6.22 -30.77
N THR A 402 4.38 7.47 -31.20
CA THR A 402 4.48 7.88 -32.60
C THR A 402 5.92 7.72 -33.10
N ALA A 403 6.12 7.83 -34.42
CA ALA A 403 7.47 7.80 -35.01
C ALA A 403 8.39 8.96 -34.56
N SER A 404 7.82 10.00 -33.95
CA SER A 404 8.54 11.13 -33.36
C SER A 404 8.56 11.09 -31.82
N ASP A 405 8.44 9.89 -31.23
CA ASP A 405 8.51 9.62 -29.79
C ASP A 405 7.46 10.37 -28.91
N GLY A 406 6.39 10.90 -29.52
CA GLY A 406 5.22 11.42 -28.79
C GLY A 406 4.19 10.33 -28.48
N TYR A 407 3.25 10.60 -27.57
CA TYR A 407 2.12 9.70 -27.27
C TYR A 407 1.34 9.30 -28.53
N ALA A 408 1.07 8.01 -28.71
CA ALA A 408 0.17 7.51 -29.75
C ALA A 408 -1.11 6.90 -29.17
N SER A 409 -0.98 5.86 -28.33
CA SER A 409 -2.11 5.16 -27.74
C SER A 409 -1.68 4.29 -26.56
N GLU A 410 -2.66 3.80 -25.82
CA GLU A 410 -2.48 2.82 -24.75
C GLU A 410 -3.50 1.68 -24.88
N THR A 411 -3.08 0.47 -24.52
CA THR A 411 -3.97 -0.68 -24.31
C THR A 411 -3.81 -1.20 -22.88
N VAL A 412 -4.69 -2.11 -22.44
CA VAL A 412 -4.47 -2.81 -21.16
C VAL A 412 -3.10 -3.49 -21.17
N TRP A 413 -2.36 -3.36 -20.07
CA TRP A 413 -1.18 -4.19 -19.86
C TRP A 413 -1.57 -5.65 -19.58
N ASN A 414 -1.22 -6.54 -20.50
CA ASN A 414 -1.29 -7.98 -20.33
C ASN A 414 -0.25 -8.65 -21.25
N GLU A 415 0.82 -9.17 -20.66
CA GLU A 415 1.93 -9.84 -21.36
C GLU A 415 1.81 -11.38 -21.30
N GLY A 416 0.67 -11.89 -20.84
CA GLY A 416 0.37 -13.31 -20.80
C GLY A 416 1.11 -14.05 -19.70
N LEU A 417 1.32 -15.36 -19.90
CA LEU A 417 1.97 -16.21 -18.91
C LEU A 417 3.49 -16.24 -19.12
N ASP A 418 4.24 -16.18 -18.02
CA ASP A 418 5.66 -16.52 -18.03
C ASP A 418 5.91 -18.03 -18.12
N GLN A 419 7.19 -18.41 -18.11
CA GLN A 419 7.60 -19.82 -18.20
C GLN A 419 7.11 -20.68 -17.01
N ALA A 420 6.86 -20.06 -15.85
CA ALA A 420 6.36 -20.73 -14.66
C ALA A 420 4.82 -20.81 -14.65
N GLY A 421 4.14 -20.17 -15.61
CA GLY A 421 2.69 -20.14 -15.74
C GLY A 421 2.02 -19.00 -14.96
N LYS A 422 2.79 -18.03 -14.44
CA LYS A 422 2.26 -16.82 -13.79
C LYS A 422 1.80 -15.82 -14.85
N LEU A 423 0.61 -15.25 -14.70
CA LEU A 423 0.13 -14.12 -15.48
C LEU A 423 0.84 -12.81 -15.09
N TRP A 424 1.20 -12.02 -16.09
CA TRP A 424 1.70 -10.65 -15.96
C TRP A 424 0.72 -9.68 -16.62
N ALA A 425 -0.13 -9.04 -15.81
CA ALA A 425 -1.16 -8.12 -16.27
C ALA A 425 -1.61 -7.15 -15.16
N SER A 426 -2.17 -6.02 -15.56
CA SER A 426 -2.73 -5.02 -14.63
C SER A 426 -3.82 -5.62 -13.74
N THR A 427 -3.58 -5.66 -12.43
CA THR A 427 -4.58 -6.16 -11.48
C THR A 427 -5.73 -5.17 -11.34
N GLY A 428 -6.96 -5.68 -11.41
CA GLY A 428 -8.16 -4.86 -11.45
C GLY A 428 -9.43 -5.66 -11.21
N GLY A 429 -10.39 -5.07 -10.51
CA GLY A 429 -11.57 -5.76 -9.97
C GLY A 429 -12.25 -4.93 -8.88
N PHE A 430 -12.89 -5.58 -7.91
CA PHE A 430 -13.46 -4.89 -6.75
C PHE A 430 -13.20 -5.67 -5.47
N SER A 431 -13.08 -4.94 -4.36
CA SER A 431 -12.79 -5.51 -3.04
C SER A 431 -13.95 -6.36 -2.54
N SER A 432 -13.63 -7.46 -1.89
CA SER A 432 -14.58 -8.27 -1.13
C SER A 432 -14.82 -7.75 0.30
N TYR A 433 -14.03 -6.76 0.75
CA TYR A 433 -13.97 -6.31 2.14
C TYR A 433 -14.25 -4.82 2.29
N GLU A 434 -13.66 -4.01 1.41
CA GLU A 434 -13.84 -2.55 1.43
C GLU A 434 -15.13 -2.16 0.71
N ALA A 435 -15.97 -1.39 1.39
CA ALA A 435 -17.22 -0.90 0.80
C ALA A 435 -16.93 0.07 -0.35
N SER A 436 -17.79 0.07 -1.37
CA SER A 436 -17.66 1.05 -2.47
C SER A 436 -17.82 2.47 -1.92
N PRO A 437 -16.82 3.35 -2.08
CA PRO A 437 -16.94 4.72 -1.63
C PRO A 437 -17.94 5.49 -2.49
N SER A 438 -18.61 6.47 -1.88
CA SER A 438 -19.73 7.20 -2.55
C SER A 438 -19.37 7.85 -3.89
N TRP A 439 -18.10 8.22 -4.12
CA TRP A 439 -17.64 8.77 -5.40
C TRP A 439 -17.55 7.73 -6.52
N GLN A 440 -17.56 6.43 -6.21
CA GLN A 440 -17.64 5.34 -7.18
C GLN A 440 -19.08 4.89 -7.46
N ALA A 441 -20.09 5.40 -6.76
CA ALA A 441 -21.47 4.92 -6.86
C ALA A 441 -22.09 5.07 -8.27
N ALA A 442 -21.55 5.96 -9.11
CA ALA A 442 -22.02 6.19 -10.48
C ALA A 442 -21.31 5.32 -11.53
N LEU A 443 -20.39 4.43 -11.13
CA LEU A 443 -19.69 3.55 -12.05
C LEU A 443 -20.67 2.61 -12.77
N SER A 444 -20.63 2.65 -14.09
CA SER A 444 -21.53 1.88 -14.96
C SER A 444 -20.75 0.76 -15.66
N VAL A 445 -20.19 -0.15 -14.86
CA VAL A 445 -19.44 -1.32 -15.33
C VAL A 445 -20.19 -2.62 -15.11
N SER A 446 -19.81 -3.65 -15.87
CA SER A 446 -20.34 -5.01 -15.74
C SER A 446 -19.21 -5.98 -15.42
N PRO A 447 -19.29 -6.74 -14.31
CA PRO A 447 -20.32 -6.66 -13.26
C PRO A 447 -20.26 -5.32 -12.51
N ALA A 448 -21.37 -4.90 -11.91
CA ALA A 448 -21.36 -3.78 -10.98
C ALA A 448 -20.53 -4.14 -9.74
N PRO A 449 -19.67 -3.24 -9.24
CA PRO A 449 -18.76 -3.57 -8.15
C PRO A 449 -19.53 -3.73 -6.83
N ALA A 450 -19.27 -4.82 -6.10
CA ALA A 450 -19.85 -5.05 -4.78
C ALA A 450 -19.09 -4.32 -3.64
N GLY A 451 -17.90 -3.81 -3.94
CA GLY A 451 -17.01 -3.09 -3.01
C GLY A 451 -16.19 -2.01 -3.73
N ARG A 452 -15.10 -1.54 -3.11
CA ARG A 452 -14.16 -0.57 -3.72
C ARG A 452 -13.61 -1.14 -5.03
N ALA A 453 -13.87 -0.48 -6.14
CA ALA A 453 -13.44 -0.90 -7.47
C ALA A 453 -12.02 -0.37 -7.79
N VAL A 454 -11.14 -1.18 -8.38
CA VAL A 454 -9.72 -0.90 -8.64
C VAL A 454 -9.40 -1.18 -10.11
N PRO A 455 -8.52 -0.39 -10.77
CA PRO A 455 -7.80 0.78 -10.26
C PRO A 455 -8.59 2.09 -10.44
N ASP A 456 -8.05 3.21 -9.96
CA ASP A 456 -8.64 4.53 -10.18
C ASP A 456 -8.24 5.12 -11.54
N ILE A 457 -6.96 4.98 -11.88
CA ILE A 457 -6.30 5.45 -13.08
C ILE A 457 -5.18 4.47 -13.45
N SER A 458 -4.56 4.61 -14.62
CA SER A 458 -3.42 3.78 -15.02
C SER A 458 -2.33 4.58 -15.72
N PHE A 459 -1.11 4.05 -15.74
CA PHE A 459 0.00 4.54 -16.56
C PHE A 459 0.78 3.33 -17.12
N ASP A 460 1.82 3.58 -17.91
CA ASP A 460 2.64 2.55 -18.53
C ASP A 460 3.18 1.54 -17.51
N ALA A 461 3.04 0.27 -17.83
CA ALA A 461 3.41 -0.86 -16.98
C ALA A 461 3.93 -2.06 -17.78
N ALA A 462 3.70 -2.17 -19.09
CA ALA A 462 4.19 -3.36 -19.80
C ALA A 462 5.73 -3.37 -19.82
N GLN A 463 6.36 -4.50 -19.52
CA GLN A 463 7.82 -4.59 -19.56
C GLN A 463 8.34 -4.28 -20.96
N SER A 464 7.61 -4.69 -21.99
CA SER A 464 7.93 -4.40 -23.39
C SER A 464 7.92 -2.92 -23.78
N THR A 465 7.29 -2.05 -22.97
CA THR A 465 7.25 -0.60 -23.14
C THR A 465 7.86 0.17 -21.96
N GLY A 466 8.26 -0.53 -20.90
CA GLY A 466 8.58 0.07 -19.61
C GLY A 466 9.84 0.92 -19.53
N ALA A 467 10.16 1.32 -18.30
CA ALA A 467 11.23 2.26 -18.02
C ALA A 467 12.62 1.65 -18.14
N LEU A 468 13.55 2.43 -18.70
CA LEU A 468 14.98 2.17 -18.72
C LEU A 468 15.62 2.76 -17.46
N VAL A 469 15.84 1.92 -16.45
CA VAL A 469 16.35 2.34 -15.14
C VAL A 469 17.72 1.74 -14.86
N TYR A 470 18.55 2.46 -14.11
CA TYR A 470 19.80 1.93 -13.59
C TYR A 470 19.51 1.04 -12.38
N ASN A 471 20.01 -0.19 -12.40
CA ASN A 471 19.91 -1.15 -11.30
C ASN A 471 21.28 -1.86 -11.17
N TYR A 472 21.95 -1.69 -10.02
CA TYR A 472 23.35 -2.08 -9.82
C TYR A 472 24.27 -1.52 -10.92
N GLY A 473 24.06 -0.26 -11.29
CA GLY A 473 24.80 0.48 -12.32
C GLY A 473 24.52 0.07 -13.77
N GLN A 474 23.66 -0.92 -14.01
CA GLN A 474 23.31 -1.40 -15.35
C GLN A 474 21.92 -0.93 -15.77
N LEU A 475 21.75 -0.55 -17.04
CA LEU A 475 20.42 -0.25 -17.57
C LEU A 475 19.60 -1.52 -17.76
N GLN A 476 18.46 -1.58 -17.11
CA GLN A 476 17.44 -2.61 -17.25
C GLN A 476 16.14 -2.00 -17.78
N GLN A 477 15.30 -2.81 -18.43
CA GLN A 477 13.97 -2.40 -18.83
C GLN A 477 12.95 -3.09 -17.93
N ILE A 478 12.23 -2.29 -17.15
CA ILE A 478 11.35 -2.76 -16.09
C ILE A 478 9.97 -2.13 -16.27
N GLY A 479 8.94 -2.97 -16.21
CA GLY A 479 7.54 -2.59 -16.12
C GLY A 479 6.93 -3.04 -14.79
N GLY A 480 5.68 -3.49 -14.81
CA GLY A 480 4.85 -3.69 -13.63
C GLY A 480 4.03 -2.46 -13.30
N THR A 481 2.96 -2.63 -12.52
CA THR A 481 2.23 -1.48 -11.94
C THR A 481 3.11 -0.68 -10.99
N SER A 482 4.20 -1.28 -10.49
CA SER A 482 5.33 -0.58 -9.87
C SER A 482 5.98 0.51 -10.73
N LEU A 483 5.82 0.50 -12.05
CA LEU A 483 6.20 1.65 -12.88
C LEU A 483 5.09 2.72 -12.90
N ALA A 484 3.84 2.27 -13.03
CA ALA A 484 2.71 3.16 -13.20
C ALA A 484 2.46 4.06 -11.97
N SER A 485 2.54 3.51 -10.76
CA SER A 485 2.38 4.26 -9.50
C SER A 485 3.39 5.42 -9.36
N PRO A 486 4.72 5.22 -9.48
CA PRO A 486 5.68 6.30 -9.35
C PRO A 486 5.59 7.35 -10.48
N ILE A 487 5.13 6.98 -11.69
CA ILE A 487 4.79 7.96 -12.75
C ILE A 487 3.70 8.90 -12.24
N PHE A 488 2.59 8.37 -11.71
CA PHE A 488 1.53 9.18 -11.12
C PHE A 488 2.06 10.06 -9.97
N VAL A 489 2.89 9.51 -9.08
CA VAL A 489 3.47 10.25 -7.96
C VAL A 489 4.28 11.45 -8.45
N GLY A 490 5.13 11.26 -9.47
CA GLY A 490 5.89 12.34 -10.08
C GLY A 490 4.98 13.45 -10.64
N PHE A 491 3.94 13.08 -11.38
CA PHE A 491 3.00 14.06 -11.95
C PHE A 491 2.13 14.75 -10.91
N TYR A 492 1.60 14.02 -9.92
CA TYR A 492 0.81 14.61 -8.86
C TYR A 492 1.67 15.55 -8.00
N ALA A 493 2.95 15.23 -7.80
CA ALA A 493 3.88 16.12 -7.10
C ALA A 493 4.13 17.44 -7.87
N ARG A 494 4.09 17.43 -9.20
CA ARG A 494 4.13 18.66 -10.03
C ARG A 494 2.89 19.52 -9.83
N LEU A 495 1.71 18.89 -9.83
CA LEU A 495 0.45 19.57 -9.56
C LEU A 495 0.43 20.15 -8.14
N GLN A 496 0.99 19.44 -7.15
CA GLN A 496 1.18 19.97 -5.80
C GLN A 496 2.09 21.21 -5.80
N SER A 497 3.26 21.16 -6.47
CA SER A 497 4.16 22.31 -6.58
C SER A 497 3.49 23.51 -7.26
N ALA A 498 2.67 23.27 -8.28
CA ALA A 498 1.90 24.31 -8.97
C ALA A 498 0.78 24.93 -8.09
N ASN A 499 0.37 24.24 -7.03
CA ASN A 499 -0.73 24.63 -6.14
C ASN A 499 -0.26 24.77 -4.68
N SER A 500 1.01 25.09 -4.45
CA SER A 500 1.59 25.34 -3.12
C SER A 500 1.33 24.21 -2.10
N ASN A 501 1.37 22.95 -2.56
CA ASN A 501 1.10 21.74 -1.78
C ASN A 501 -0.29 21.73 -1.10
N ALA A 502 -1.25 22.48 -1.65
CA ALA A 502 -2.59 22.62 -1.09
C ALA A 502 -3.59 21.58 -1.63
N LEU A 503 -3.18 20.64 -2.51
CA LEU A 503 -4.09 19.61 -2.99
C LEU A 503 -4.21 18.46 -1.96
N GLY A 504 -5.41 17.99 -1.67
CA GLY A 504 -5.72 16.84 -0.83
C GLY A 504 -5.70 15.52 -1.61
N PHE A 505 -6.55 14.58 -1.22
CA PHE A 505 -6.65 13.27 -1.82
C PHE A 505 -7.54 13.32 -3.08
N PRO A 506 -7.03 12.92 -4.27
CA PRO A 506 -7.67 13.31 -5.52
C PRO A 506 -8.81 12.39 -5.98
N ALA A 507 -9.06 11.25 -5.32
CA ALA A 507 -10.00 10.24 -5.84
C ALA A 507 -11.37 10.83 -6.18
N ALA A 508 -12.09 11.36 -5.19
CA ALA A 508 -13.44 11.91 -5.40
C ALA A 508 -13.48 13.01 -6.49
N SER A 509 -12.39 13.77 -6.63
CA SER A 509 -12.28 14.81 -7.66
C SER A 509 -12.07 14.23 -9.05
N ILE A 510 -11.28 13.16 -9.21
CA ILE A 510 -11.12 12.45 -10.48
C ILE A 510 -12.47 11.86 -10.92
N TYR A 511 -13.14 11.09 -10.04
CA TYR A 511 -14.43 10.48 -10.36
C TYR A 511 -15.54 11.50 -10.63
N GLY A 512 -15.45 12.70 -10.05
CA GLY A 512 -16.38 13.80 -10.34
C GLY A 512 -16.05 14.55 -11.64
N ALA A 513 -14.77 14.69 -11.99
CA ALA A 513 -14.31 15.50 -13.11
C ALA A 513 -14.35 14.73 -14.44
N VAL A 514 -13.80 13.52 -14.49
CA VAL A 514 -13.60 12.76 -15.73
C VAL A 514 -14.90 12.48 -16.50
N PRO A 515 -16.01 12.04 -15.88
CA PRO A 515 -17.27 11.83 -16.60
C PRO A 515 -17.80 13.11 -17.29
N SER A 516 -17.57 14.27 -16.67
CA SER A 516 -18.00 15.57 -17.20
C SER A 516 -17.01 16.19 -18.18
N THR A 517 -15.74 15.80 -18.09
CA THR A 517 -14.64 16.30 -18.92
C THR A 517 -13.75 15.12 -19.36
N PRO A 518 -14.22 14.25 -20.28
CA PRO A 518 -13.49 13.03 -20.63
C PRO A 518 -12.11 13.29 -21.24
N SER A 519 -11.87 14.50 -21.76
CA SER A 519 -10.57 14.89 -22.31
C SER A 519 -9.44 14.97 -21.28
N LEU A 520 -9.73 14.90 -19.97
CA LEU A 520 -8.73 14.87 -18.90
C LEU A 520 -7.91 13.58 -18.87
N VAL A 521 -8.37 12.54 -19.57
CA VAL A 521 -7.74 11.23 -19.59
C VAL A 521 -7.59 10.70 -21.02
N HIS A 522 -6.67 9.77 -21.18
CA HIS A 522 -6.62 8.86 -22.31
C HIS A 522 -7.37 7.58 -21.95
N ASP A 523 -8.61 7.48 -22.44
CA ASP A 523 -9.51 6.34 -22.20
C ASP A 523 -8.97 5.09 -22.91
N VAL A 524 -8.59 4.06 -22.14
CA VAL A 524 -8.08 2.80 -22.67
C VAL A 524 -9.27 1.88 -22.93
N THR A 525 -9.51 1.55 -24.20
CA THR A 525 -10.74 0.82 -24.58
C THR A 525 -10.49 -0.59 -25.13
N SER A 526 -9.27 -1.12 -25.01
CA SER A 526 -8.88 -2.39 -25.64
C SER A 526 -7.92 -3.21 -24.77
N GLY A 527 -8.25 -4.50 -24.63
CA GLY A 527 -7.48 -5.48 -23.87
C GLY A 527 -8.28 -6.03 -22.68
N ASN A 528 -7.68 -6.95 -21.95
CA ASN A 528 -8.26 -7.57 -20.76
C ASN A 528 -7.15 -7.91 -19.75
N ASN A 529 -7.51 -8.09 -18.49
CA ASN A 529 -6.57 -8.42 -17.43
C ASN A 529 -6.66 -9.87 -16.92
N GLY A 530 -7.09 -10.79 -17.78
CA GLY A 530 -7.13 -12.21 -17.45
C GLY A 530 -6.41 -13.09 -18.46
N TYR A 531 -6.78 -14.37 -18.46
CA TYR A 531 -6.18 -15.38 -19.31
C TYR A 531 -7.22 -16.45 -19.68
N GLY A 532 -7.09 -17.06 -20.86
CA GLY A 532 -7.95 -18.17 -21.28
C GLY A 532 -9.42 -17.80 -21.48
N GLY A 533 -9.72 -16.53 -21.81
CA GLY A 533 -11.09 -16.04 -22.00
C GLY A 533 -11.78 -15.52 -20.73
N TYR A 534 -11.09 -15.53 -19.59
CA TYR A 534 -11.52 -14.92 -18.34
C TYR A 534 -10.87 -13.54 -18.12
N GLY A 535 -11.30 -12.84 -17.08
CA GLY A 535 -10.84 -11.51 -16.73
C GLY A 535 -11.81 -10.42 -17.16
N TYR A 536 -11.55 -9.20 -16.72
CA TYR A 536 -12.33 -8.04 -17.15
C TYR A 536 -11.75 -7.47 -18.44
N ASN A 537 -12.62 -6.90 -19.27
CA ASN A 537 -12.23 -6.25 -20.51
C ASN A 537 -12.28 -4.73 -20.33
N ALA A 538 -11.34 -4.03 -20.97
CA ALA A 538 -11.39 -2.59 -21.09
C ALA A 538 -12.56 -2.15 -21.99
N GLY A 539 -13.05 -0.94 -21.77
CA GLY A 539 -14.23 -0.40 -22.41
C GLY A 539 -14.23 1.12 -22.45
N LYS A 540 -15.35 1.73 -22.85
CA LYS A 540 -15.46 3.19 -22.83
C LYS A 540 -15.69 3.69 -21.40
N GLY A 541 -14.89 4.66 -20.96
CA GLY A 541 -14.97 5.23 -19.62
C GLY A 541 -14.30 4.31 -18.59
N TRP A 542 -14.69 4.43 -17.32
CA TRP A 542 -14.03 3.65 -16.28
C TRP A 542 -14.22 2.14 -16.50
N ASP A 543 -13.13 1.38 -16.41
CA ASP A 543 -13.13 -0.09 -16.45
C ASP A 543 -12.21 -0.74 -15.42
N TYR A 544 -12.39 -2.04 -15.18
CA TYR A 544 -11.59 -2.76 -14.19
C TYR A 544 -10.11 -2.89 -14.55
N PRO A 545 -9.69 -3.09 -15.81
CA PRO A 545 -8.26 -3.19 -16.09
C PRO A 545 -7.48 -1.88 -15.93
N THR A 546 -8.11 -0.73 -16.20
CA THR A 546 -7.39 0.56 -16.33
C THR A 546 -8.01 1.76 -15.63
N GLY A 547 -9.12 1.57 -14.92
CA GLY A 547 -9.81 2.66 -14.26
C GLY A 547 -10.26 3.70 -15.29
N TRP A 548 -10.01 4.98 -15.04
CA TRP A 548 -10.28 6.05 -16.01
C TRP A 548 -9.26 6.12 -17.16
N GLY A 549 -8.24 5.26 -17.21
CA GLY A 549 -7.10 5.37 -18.10
C GLY A 549 -6.01 6.30 -17.55
N SER A 550 -5.10 6.73 -18.42
CA SER A 550 -4.00 7.63 -18.04
C SER A 550 -4.40 9.09 -18.06
N VAL A 551 -3.75 9.91 -17.25
CA VAL A 551 -4.13 11.32 -17.08
C VAL A 551 -3.31 12.21 -17.99
N ASP A 552 -3.98 13.10 -18.71
CA ASP A 552 -3.36 14.22 -19.42
C ASP A 552 -3.06 15.34 -18.41
N ILE A 553 -1.79 15.54 -18.09
CA ILE A 553 -1.39 16.34 -16.93
C ILE A 553 -1.62 17.85 -17.16
N ALA A 554 -1.46 18.34 -18.39
CA ALA A 554 -1.68 19.73 -18.74
C ALA A 554 -3.16 20.09 -18.66
N LYS A 555 -4.03 19.23 -19.19
CA LYS A 555 -5.49 19.43 -19.09
C LYS A 555 -5.96 19.29 -17.66
N LEU A 556 -5.43 18.33 -16.89
CA LEU A 556 -5.74 18.23 -15.47
C LEU A 556 -5.27 19.48 -14.71
N GLY A 557 -4.06 19.97 -14.97
CA GLY A 557 -3.54 21.19 -14.36
C GLY A 557 -4.41 22.42 -14.66
N ALA A 558 -4.85 22.58 -15.91
CA ALA A 558 -5.78 23.66 -16.29
C ALA A 558 -7.15 23.50 -15.63
N TYR A 559 -7.65 22.27 -15.50
CA TYR A 559 -8.90 21.97 -14.78
C TYR A 559 -8.77 22.35 -13.30
N VAL A 560 -7.68 21.97 -12.65
CA VAL A 560 -7.39 22.28 -11.23
C VAL A 560 -7.31 23.79 -10.97
N GLN A 561 -6.84 24.59 -11.92
CA GLN A 561 -6.80 26.05 -11.78
C GLN A 561 -8.19 26.71 -11.92
N SER A 562 -9.05 26.14 -12.76
CA SER A 562 -10.38 26.68 -13.08
C SER A 562 -11.49 26.10 -12.21
N HIS A 563 -11.23 24.98 -11.54
CA HIS A 563 -12.18 24.24 -10.73
C HIS A 563 -11.57 23.83 -9.39
N LYS A 564 -12.42 23.72 -8.39
CA LYS A 564 -12.11 23.02 -7.15
C LYS A 564 -11.83 21.53 -7.46
N PHE A 565 -10.56 21.11 -7.41
CA PHE A 565 -10.05 19.75 -7.67
C PHE A 565 -9.04 19.30 -6.61
N ALA A 566 -9.39 18.31 -5.77
CA ALA A 566 -8.61 17.98 -4.57
C ALA A 566 -8.19 19.27 -3.83
N GLN A 567 -8.94 20.37 -4.02
CA GLN A 567 -8.50 21.74 -3.82
C GLN A 567 -9.20 22.25 -2.56
#